data_AF-R1E4B4-F1
#
_entry.id   AF-R1E4B4-F1
#
_cell.length_a   1.000
_cell.length_b   1.000
_cell.length_c   1.000
_cell.angle_alpha   90.00
_cell.angle_beta   90.00
_cell.angle_gamma   90.00
#
_symmetry.space_group_name_H-M   'P 1'
#
loop_
_entity.id
_entity.type
_entity.pdbx_description
1 polymer ?
#
loop_
_entity_poly.entity_id
_entity_poly.type
_entity_poly.pdbx_seq_one_letter_code
_entity_poly.pdbx_strand_id
1 'polypeptide(L)'
;MKTQFGTILVEIILFIVAGIAAYIFVSTAYNNLNGISNAAIANSKSLESQLNTYITLDSCAYNSSTNLLYFYVTNRGSVVLNQNLTLLFINGELINNTKIYIANSYTGTSAWGPYDTIAIVANISVTTNFYQVRIVASTGAYTQDTIYVNTTASTCTIE
;
A
#
# COMPACT_ATOMS: atom_id res chain seq x y z
N MET A 1 1.31 -63.61 37.64
CA MET A 1 1.80 -62.28 38.11
C MET A 1 2.83 -61.63 37.18
N LYS A 2 3.86 -62.32 36.65
CA LYS A 2 4.87 -61.69 35.76
C LYS A 2 4.32 -61.04 34.47
N THR A 3 3.26 -61.61 33.88
CA THR A 3 2.63 -61.07 32.66
C THR A 3 1.82 -59.80 32.91
N GLN A 4 1.18 -59.65 34.07
CA GLN A 4 0.42 -58.44 34.43
C GLN A 4 1.32 -57.21 34.65
N PHE A 5 2.51 -57.37 35.24
CA PHE A 5 3.45 -56.26 35.42
C PHE A 5 4.04 -55.78 34.08
N GLY A 6 4.22 -56.67 33.11
CA GLY A 6 4.65 -56.30 31.76
C GLY A 6 3.61 -55.48 31.00
N THR A 7 2.32 -55.86 31.09
CA THR A 7 1.23 -55.13 30.44
C THR A 7 1.04 -53.73 31.03
N ILE A 8 1.06 -53.58 32.37
CA ILE A 8 0.94 -52.28 33.04
C ILE A 8 2.09 -51.34 32.64
N LEU A 9 3.32 -51.84 32.51
CA LEU A 9 4.46 -51.03 32.08
C LEU A 9 4.30 -50.52 30.64
N VAL A 10 3.83 -51.37 29.73
CA VAL A 10 3.57 -51.00 28.32
C VAL A 10 2.46 -49.95 28.23
N GLU A 11 1.37 -50.11 29.00
CA GLU A 11 0.26 -49.14 29.06
C GLU A 11 0.72 -47.76 29.55
N ILE A 12 1.59 -47.71 30.58
CA ILE A 12 2.17 -46.45 31.08
C ILE A 12 3.02 -45.77 30.01
N ILE A 13 3.87 -46.53 29.31
CA ILE A 13 4.73 -45.99 28.24
C ILE A 13 3.86 -45.43 27.10
N LEU A 14 2.84 -46.17 26.67
CA LEU A 14 1.92 -45.71 25.62
C LEU A 14 1.16 -44.44 26.03
N PHE A 15 0.74 -44.35 27.30
CA PHE A 15 0.07 -43.16 27.82
C PHE A 15 0.98 -41.93 27.81
N ILE A 16 2.25 -42.08 28.21
CA ILE A 16 3.23 -40.98 28.18
C ILE A 16 3.50 -40.52 26.74
N VAL A 17 3.70 -41.45 25.81
CA VAL A 17 3.92 -41.13 24.39
C VAL A 17 2.71 -40.43 23.79
N ALA A 18 1.49 -40.90 24.09
CA ALA A 18 0.27 -40.25 23.65
C ALA A 18 0.15 -38.81 24.21
N GLY A 19 0.51 -38.59 25.48
CA GLY A 19 0.52 -37.26 26.09
C GLY A 19 1.51 -36.29 25.41
N ILE A 20 2.72 -36.76 25.10
CA ILE A 20 3.73 -35.95 24.38
C ILE A 20 3.27 -35.65 22.96
N ALA A 21 2.73 -36.64 22.24
CA ALA A 21 2.20 -36.45 20.89
C ALA A 21 1.04 -35.46 20.86
N ALA A 22 0.10 -35.56 21.82
CA ALA A 22 -1.00 -34.62 21.96
C ALA A 22 -0.50 -33.20 22.26
N TYR A 23 0.48 -33.05 23.15
CA TYR A 23 1.08 -31.76 23.47
C TYR A 23 1.72 -31.09 22.24
N ILE A 24 2.52 -31.84 21.46
CA ILE A 24 3.15 -31.34 20.24
C ILE A 24 2.06 -30.90 19.25
N PHE A 25 1.05 -31.73 19.02
CA PHE A 25 -0.04 -31.42 18.11
C PHE A 25 -0.78 -30.13 18.51
N VAL A 26 -1.19 -30.01 19.78
CA VAL A 26 -1.91 -28.84 20.29
C VAL A 26 -1.04 -27.58 20.22
N SER A 27 0.24 -27.69 20.58
CA SER A 27 1.18 -26.56 20.51
C SER A 27 1.37 -26.05 19.07
N THR A 28 1.59 -26.95 18.13
CA THR A 28 1.72 -26.59 16.71
C THR A 28 0.40 -26.04 16.15
N ALA A 29 -0.73 -26.64 16.48
CA ALA A 29 -2.05 -26.15 16.07
C ALA A 29 -2.31 -24.73 16.59
N TYR A 30 -1.99 -24.45 17.85
CA TYR A 30 -2.16 -23.13 18.45
C TYR A 30 -1.29 -22.06 17.77
N ASN A 31 -0.02 -22.36 17.50
CA ASN A 31 0.87 -21.44 16.80
C ASN A 31 0.39 -21.13 15.38
N ASN A 32 -0.07 -22.15 14.65
CA ASN A 32 -0.63 -21.98 13.31
C ASN A 32 -1.93 -21.16 13.33
N LEU A 33 -2.83 -21.42 14.29
CA LEU A 33 -4.07 -20.67 14.45
C LEU A 33 -3.80 -19.18 14.76
N ASN A 34 -2.84 -18.88 15.63
CA ASN A 34 -2.45 -17.49 15.90
C ASN A 34 -1.84 -16.83 14.68
N GLY A 35 -1.00 -17.54 13.93
CA GLY A 35 -0.45 -17.05 12.66
C GLY A 35 -1.54 -16.68 11.66
N ILE A 36 -2.50 -17.57 11.45
CA ILE A 36 -3.65 -17.36 10.55
C ILE A 36 -4.52 -16.20 11.04
N SER A 37 -4.84 -16.16 12.33
CA SER A 37 -5.67 -15.10 12.93
C SER A 37 -5.03 -13.73 12.78
N ASN A 38 -3.73 -13.60 13.09
CA ASN A 38 -3.01 -12.34 12.95
C ASN A 38 -2.91 -11.90 11.49
N ALA A 39 -2.66 -12.84 10.57
CA ALA A 39 -2.65 -12.54 9.13
C ALA A 39 -4.03 -12.06 8.66
N ALA A 40 -5.12 -12.70 9.11
CA ALA A 40 -6.48 -12.30 8.78
C ALA A 40 -6.80 -10.88 9.29
N ILE A 41 -6.41 -10.55 10.53
CA ILE A 41 -6.58 -9.21 11.10
C ILE A 41 -5.78 -8.17 10.31
N ALA A 42 -4.51 -8.46 9.98
CA ALA A 42 -3.66 -7.55 9.21
C ALA A 42 -4.23 -7.30 7.80
N ASN A 43 -4.69 -8.35 7.12
CA ASN A 43 -5.33 -8.25 5.82
C ASN A 43 -6.64 -7.45 5.89
N SER A 44 -7.46 -7.70 6.90
CA SER A 44 -8.70 -6.94 7.12
C SER A 44 -8.43 -5.45 7.30
N LYS A 45 -7.43 -5.09 8.12
CA LYS A 45 -7.04 -3.69 8.33
C LYS A 45 -6.46 -3.05 7.07
N SER A 46 -5.65 -3.79 6.31
CA SER A 46 -5.08 -3.30 5.05
C SER A 46 -6.18 -3.05 4.01
N LEU A 47 -7.13 -3.98 3.88
CA LEU A 47 -8.28 -3.82 2.98
C LEU A 47 -9.17 -2.66 3.42
N GLU A 48 -9.49 -2.55 4.70
CA GLU A 48 -10.24 -1.41 5.25
C GLU A 48 -9.54 -0.09 4.94
N SER A 49 -8.22 -0.03 5.13
CA SER A 49 -7.42 1.15 4.80
C SER A 49 -7.46 1.49 3.31
N GLN A 50 -7.40 0.49 2.43
CA GLN A 50 -7.55 0.68 0.98
C GLN A 50 -8.93 1.20 0.60
N LEU A 51 -10.00 0.61 1.15
CA LEU A 51 -11.39 1.01 0.87
C LEU A 51 -11.70 2.42 1.40
N ASN A 52 -11.11 2.80 2.52
CA ASN A 52 -11.25 4.13 3.10
C ASN A 52 -10.26 5.16 2.50
N THR A 53 -9.37 4.73 1.62
CA THR A 53 -8.51 5.62 0.84
C THR A 53 -9.19 5.98 -0.46
N TYR A 54 -9.38 7.26 -0.68
CA TYR A 54 -9.89 7.79 -1.94
C TYR A 54 -9.05 9.00 -2.31
N ILE A 55 -8.44 9.00 -3.50
CA ILE A 55 -7.57 10.08 -3.95
C ILE A 55 -8.06 10.54 -5.32
N THR A 56 -7.94 11.83 -5.60
CA THR A 56 -8.35 12.42 -6.89
C THR A 56 -7.22 13.29 -7.44
N LEU A 57 -6.94 13.17 -8.74
CA LEU A 57 -6.12 14.13 -9.44
C LEU A 57 -7.00 15.34 -9.75
N ASP A 58 -6.81 16.44 -9.02
CA ASP A 58 -7.70 17.61 -9.12
C ASP A 58 -7.26 18.56 -10.24
N SER A 59 -5.95 18.70 -10.46
CA SER A 59 -5.40 19.52 -11.54
C SER A 59 -3.98 19.09 -11.92
N CYS A 60 -3.54 19.55 -13.08
CA CYS A 60 -2.15 19.44 -13.50
C CYS A 60 -1.65 20.74 -14.11
N ALA A 61 -0.34 20.95 -14.11
CA ALA A 61 0.30 22.10 -14.74
C ALA A 61 1.62 21.69 -15.40
N TYR A 62 1.95 22.30 -16.53
CA TYR A 62 3.19 22.03 -17.26
C TYR A 62 4.00 23.32 -17.42
N ASN A 63 5.29 23.28 -17.13
CA ASN A 63 6.20 24.41 -17.31
C ASN A 63 7.21 24.08 -18.41
N SER A 64 7.08 24.74 -19.57
CA SER A 64 7.98 24.51 -20.71
C SER A 64 9.40 24.98 -20.48
N SER A 65 9.62 26.00 -19.65
CA SER A 65 10.95 26.56 -19.36
C SER A 65 11.81 25.60 -18.54
N THR A 66 11.19 24.85 -17.63
CA THR A 66 11.87 23.86 -16.77
C THR A 66 11.62 22.42 -17.21
N ASN A 67 10.72 22.20 -18.16
CA ASN A 67 10.23 20.89 -18.61
C ASN A 67 9.71 20.04 -17.43
N LEU A 68 9.00 20.68 -16.50
CA LEU A 68 8.43 20.03 -15.31
C LEU A 68 6.91 19.94 -15.41
N LEU A 69 6.40 18.77 -15.07
CA LEU A 69 4.98 18.49 -14.96
C LEU A 69 4.59 18.38 -13.48
N TYR A 70 3.52 19.07 -13.12
CA TYR A 70 3.00 19.16 -11.76
C TYR A 70 1.64 18.48 -11.72
N PHE A 71 1.44 17.59 -10.76
CA PHE A 71 0.17 16.94 -10.48
C PHE A 71 -0.29 17.28 -9.08
N TYR A 72 -1.51 17.78 -8.97
CA TYR A 72 -2.10 18.15 -7.69
C TYR A 72 -3.15 17.10 -7.32
N VAL A 73 -2.83 16.31 -6.31
CA VAL A 73 -3.62 15.14 -5.91
C VAL A 73 -4.16 15.37 -4.51
N THR A 74 -5.47 15.26 -4.35
CA THR A 74 -6.13 15.46 -3.07
C THR A 74 -6.57 14.14 -2.48
N ASN A 75 -6.32 13.95 -1.18
CA ASN A 75 -6.86 12.82 -0.44
C ASN A 75 -8.30 13.14 -0.07
N ARG A 76 -9.26 12.49 -0.72
CA ARG A 76 -10.69 12.62 -0.45
C ARG A 76 -11.20 11.53 0.49
N GLY A 77 -10.33 10.63 0.93
CA GLY A 77 -10.62 9.55 1.88
C GLY A 77 -10.54 10.02 3.34
N SER A 78 -10.71 9.06 4.25
CA SER A 78 -10.66 9.30 5.71
C SER A 78 -9.34 8.89 6.36
N VAL A 79 -8.45 8.25 5.60
CA VAL A 79 -7.17 7.72 6.09
C VAL A 79 -6.04 8.72 5.84
N VAL A 80 -5.15 8.89 6.81
CA VAL A 80 -3.91 9.65 6.62
C VAL A 80 -2.91 8.80 5.84
N LEU A 81 -2.40 9.35 4.73
CA LEU A 81 -1.49 8.69 3.82
C LEU A 81 -0.05 9.17 4.04
N ASN A 82 0.92 8.43 3.51
CA ASN A 82 2.31 8.87 3.48
C ASN A 82 2.70 9.29 2.06
N GLN A 83 2.97 10.58 1.87
CA GLN A 83 3.31 11.12 0.55
C GLN A 83 4.61 10.53 -0.03
N ASN A 84 5.56 10.15 0.83
CA ASN A 84 6.86 9.59 0.39
C ASN A 84 6.74 8.18 -0.18
N LEU A 85 5.62 7.50 0.08
CA LEU A 85 5.30 6.17 -0.45
C LEU A 85 4.31 6.25 -1.62
N THR A 86 4.07 7.45 -2.16
CA THR A 86 3.22 7.64 -3.34
C THR A 86 4.03 7.38 -4.60
N LEU A 87 3.45 6.63 -5.54
CA LEU A 87 4.09 6.27 -6.81
C LEU A 87 3.35 6.94 -7.97
N LEU A 88 4.11 7.41 -8.96
CA LEU A 88 3.58 7.98 -10.19
C LEU A 88 3.94 7.08 -11.37
N PHE A 89 2.92 6.68 -12.13
CA PHE A 89 3.06 5.99 -13.40
C PHE A 89 2.54 6.86 -14.53
N ILE A 90 3.27 6.90 -15.63
CA ILE A 90 2.87 7.60 -16.86
C ILE A 90 2.96 6.61 -18.01
N ASN A 91 1.87 6.40 -18.74
CA ASN A 91 1.72 5.38 -19.80
C ASN A 91 2.14 3.97 -19.34
N GLY A 92 1.94 3.67 -18.06
CA GLY A 92 2.31 2.39 -17.44
C GLY A 92 3.76 2.29 -16.94
N GLU A 93 4.60 3.29 -17.17
CA GLU A 93 5.99 3.32 -16.70
C GLU A 93 6.12 4.06 -15.37
N LEU A 94 6.89 3.50 -14.43
CA LEU A 94 7.16 4.12 -13.13
C LEU A 94 8.15 5.29 -13.28
N ILE A 95 7.74 6.48 -12.82
CA ILE A 95 8.58 7.67 -12.82
C ILE A 95 9.32 7.77 -11.49
N ASN A 96 10.60 7.41 -11.47
CA ASN A 96 11.41 7.38 -10.23
C ASN A 96 11.94 8.75 -9.78
N ASN A 97 12.08 9.72 -10.68
CA ASN A 97 12.66 11.02 -10.39
C ASN A 97 11.58 12.07 -10.11
N THR A 98 10.70 11.77 -9.16
CA THR A 98 9.62 12.68 -8.73
C THR A 98 9.96 13.38 -7.42
N LYS A 99 9.59 14.65 -7.30
CA LYS A 99 9.55 15.36 -6.01
C LYS A 99 8.11 15.43 -5.53
N ILE A 100 7.85 15.02 -4.30
CA ILE A 100 6.50 15.01 -3.72
C ILE A 100 6.52 15.84 -2.44
N TYR A 101 5.58 16.77 -2.31
CA TYR A 101 5.40 17.60 -1.13
C TYR A 101 3.93 18.00 -0.96
N ILE A 102 3.50 18.30 0.26
CA ILE A 102 2.16 18.84 0.52
C ILE A 102 2.11 20.27 -0.02
N ALA A 103 1.20 20.56 -0.95
CA ALA A 103 1.10 21.87 -1.60
C ALA A 103 0.76 22.99 -0.59
N ASN A 104 0.03 22.65 0.48
CA ASN A 104 -0.44 23.59 1.50
C ASN A 104 0.38 23.57 2.81
N SER A 105 1.43 22.74 2.93
CA SER A 105 2.22 22.64 4.17
C SER A 105 3.57 23.33 4.04
N TYR A 106 3.82 24.26 4.95
CA TYR A 106 5.16 24.82 5.22
C TYR A 106 5.98 23.95 6.19
N THR A 107 5.38 22.88 6.73
CA THR A 107 6.02 21.96 7.66
C THR A 107 6.42 20.71 6.88
N GLY A 108 7.70 20.33 6.90
CA GLY A 108 8.25 19.18 6.16
C GLY A 108 7.75 17.81 6.67
N THR A 109 6.48 17.71 7.03
CA THR A 109 5.79 16.48 7.41
C THR A 109 5.44 15.68 6.16
N SER A 110 5.50 14.35 6.26
CA SER A 110 5.13 13.42 5.19
C SER A 110 3.69 12.90 5.31
N ALA A 111 2.96 13.38 6.31
CA ALA A 111 1.59 12.98 6.59
C ALA A 111 0.62 13.72 5.66
N TRP A 112 0.01 12.99 4.74
CA TRP A 112 -0.97 13.48 3.79
C TRP A 112 -2.38 13.21 4.35
N GLY A 113 -2.94 14.21 5.03
CA GLY A 113 -4.22 14.10 5.73
C GLY A 113 -5.42 14.09 4.78
N PRO A 114 -6.62 13.77 5.30
CA PRO A 114 -7.88 13.98 4.60
C PRO A 114 -8.03 15.42 4.14
N TYR A 115 -8.41 15.61 2.89
CA TYR A 115 -8.58 16.87 2.16
C TYR A 115 -7.30 17.68 1.91
N ASP A 116 -6.13 17.18 2.30
CA ASP A 116 -4.87 17.79 1.90
C ASP A 116 -4.54 17.46 0.44
N THR A 117 -3.88 18.40 -0.23
CA THR A 117 -3.39 18.24 -1.59
C THR A 117 -1.87 18.11 -1.58
N ILE A 118 -1.35 17.06 -2.23
CA ILE A 118 0.07 16.94 -2.53
C ILE A 118 0.35 17.41 -3.96
N ALA A 119 1.52 18.00 -4.16
CA ALA A 119 2.09 18.27 -5.47
C ALA A 119 3.14 17.20 -5.78
N ILE A 120 2.96 16.50 -6.90
CA ILE A 120 3.93 15.56 -7.46
C ILE A 120 4.56 16.25 -8.68
N VAL A 121 5.86 16.47 -8.63
CA VAL A 121 6.63 17.12 -9.69
C VAL A 121 7.47 16.09 -10.40
N ALA A 122 7.22 15.90 -11.70
CA ALA A 122 7.93 14.99 -12.56
C ALA A 122 8.72 15.75 -13.63
N ASN A 123 9.97 15.36 -13.85
CA ASN A 123 10.73 15.80 -15.03
C ASN A 123 10.64 14.72 -16.10
N ILE A 124 9.75 14.91 -17.07
CA ILE A 124 9.56 13.98 -18.19
C ILE A 124 9.79 14.71 -19.51
N SER A 125 10.40 14.03 -20.47
CA SER A 125 10.47 14.54 -21.84
C SER A 125 9.10 14.37 -22.49
N VAL A 126 8.40 15.47 -22.73
CA VAL A 126 7.07 15.45 -23.36
C VAL A 126 7.24 15.13 -24.85
N THR A 127 6.97 13.88 -25.25
CA THR A 127 7.09 13.39 -26.63
C THR A 127 5.76 13.36 -27.38
N THR A 128 4.65 13.26 -26.66
CA THR A 128 3.28 13.29 -27.17
C THR A 128 2.44 14.28 -26.37
N ASN A 129 1.21 14.54 -26.83
CA ASN A 129 0.31 15.44 -26.14
C ASN A 129 -0.61 14.73 -25.14
N PHE A 130 -0.73 13.40 -25.18
CA PHE A 130 -1.65 12.64 -24.32
C PHE A 130 -0.90 11.63 -23.48
N TYR A 131 -1.19 11.59 -22.18
CA TYR A 131 -0.62 10.62 -21.27
C TYR A 131 -1.69 10.02 -20.36
N GLN A 132 -1.60 8.72 -20.14
CA GLN A 132 -2.33 8.06 -19.06
C GLN A 132 -1.52 8.17 -17.78
N VAL A 133 -2.06 8.84 -16.78
CA VAL A 133 -1.41 9.04 -15.49
C VAL A 133 -2.09 8.17 -14.46
N ARG A 134 -1.32 7.38 -13.73
CA ARG A 134 -1.80 6.62 -12.59
C ARG A 134 -0.98 7.00 -11.36
N ILE A 135 -1.66 7.37 -10.29
CA ILE A 135 -1.05 7.76 -9.03
C ILE A 135 -1.51 6.77 -7.97
N VAL A 136 -0.57 6.16 -7.28
CA VAL A 136 -0.83 5.10 -6.29
C VAL A 136 -0.40 5.59 -4.92
N ALA A 137 -1.34 5.59 -3.96
CA ALA A 137 -1.09 5.95 -2.57
C ALA A 137 -0.36 4.84 -1.81
N SER A 138 0.12 5.17 -0.60
CA SER A 138 0.83 4.25 0.29
C SER A 138 0.03 3.00 0.69
N THR A 139 -1.30 3.05 0.60
CA THR A 139 -2.20 1.93 0.92
C THR A 139 -2.38 0.99 -0.26
N GLY A 140 -2.00 1.39 -1.48
CA GLY A 140 -2.24 0.68 -2.73
C GLY A 140 -3.45 1.17 -3.52
N ALA A 141 -4.31 2.02 -2.94
CA ALA A 141 -5.38 2.69 -3.68
C ALA A 141 -4.79 3.65 -4.74
N TYR A 142 -5.50 3.82 -5.86
CA TYR A 142 -5.00 4.62 -6.98
C TYR A 142 -6.09 5.46 -7.63
N THR A 143 -5.68 6.54 -8.28
CA THR A 143 -6.46 7.26 -9.31
C THR A 143 -5.78 7.08 -10.65
N GLN A 144 -6.58 7.07 -11.72
CA GLN A 144 -6.06 6.99 -13.07
C GLN A 144 -6.87 7.90 -13.99
N ASP A 145 -6.16 8.82 -14.63
CA ASP A 145 -6.75 9.88 -15.44
C ASP A 145 -5.94 10.06 -16.72
N THR A 146 -6.59 10.54 -17.78
CA THR A 146 -5.87 10.94 -19.01
C THR A 146 -5.60 12.42 -18.92
N ILE A 147 -4.37 12.82 -19.22
CA ILE A 147 -3.98 14.22 -19.29
C ILE A 147 -3.63 14.60 -20.72
N TYR A 148 -3.89 15.86 -21.05
CA TYR A 148 -3.41 16.52 -22.25
C TYR A 148 -2.35 17.56 -21.88
N VAL A 149 -1.17 17.47 -22.46
CA VAL A 149 -0.05 18.40 -22.25
C VAL A 149 0.19 19.18 -23.54
N ASN A 150 0.07 20.51 -23.46
CA ASN A 150 0.41 21.41 -24.55
C ASN A 150 1.75 22.07 -24.29
N THR A 151 2.77 21.66 -25.05
CA THR A 151 4.13 22.18 -24.89
C THR A 151 4.30 23.62 -25.37
N THR A 152 3.46 24.07 -26.30
CA THR A 152 3.52 25.43 -26.87
C THR A 152 2.83 26.44 -25.96
N ALA A 153 1.68 26.06 -25.37
CA ALA A 153 0.94 26.91 -24.45
C ALA A 153 1.41 26.76 -22.98
N SER A 154 2.29 25.80 -22.69
CA SER A 154 2.73 25.47 -21.33
C SER A 154 1.57 25.15 -20.40
N THR A 155 0.66 24.29 -20.87
CA THR A 155 -0.53 23.91 -20.09
C THR A 155 -0.64 22.40 -19.98
N CYS A 156 -1.32 21.97 -18.92
CA CYS A 156 -1.77 20.60 -18.74
C CYS A 156 -3.25 20.65 -18.35
N THR A 157 -4.05 19.75 -18.92
CA THR A 157 -5.48 19.60 -18.61
C THR A 157 -5.80 18.14 -18.39
N ILE A 158 -6.73 17.86 -17.47
CA ILE A 158 -7.24 16.52 -17.20
C ILE A 158 -8.48 16.33 -18.09
N GLU A 159 -8.62 15.18 -18.74
CA GLU A 159 -9.78 14.79 -19.55
C GLU A 159 -10.78 13.92 -18.78
#